data_AF-A0A2V7ICP2-F1
#
_entry.id   AF-A0A2V7ICP2-F1
#
_cell.length_a   1.000
_cell.length_b   1.000
_cell.length_c   1.000
_cell.angle_alpha   90.00
_cell.angle_beta   90.00
_cell.angle_gamma   90.00
#
_symmetry.space_group_name_H-M   'P 1'
#
loop_
_entity.id
_entity.type
_entity.pdbx_description
1 polymer ?
#
loop_
_entity_poly.entity_id
_entity_poly.type
_entity_poly.pdbx_seq_one_letter_code
_entity_poly.pdbx_strand_id
1 'polypeptide(L)'
;GPARDFWLATALGYRARQRDLRGHSWGAAKDGKAMRDAYARVLAADSSCTDCYLGLGVYQYGLARASALARLVAKIVGLGSGNAERGIAYMRRAATEGDLARVEGGWVLAAALVREAARDPAQRAALQRDARDEVARLASRYPGNPVFQRFLREAVEPVP
;
A
#
# COMPACT_ATOMS: atom_id res chain seq x y z
N GLY A 1 -11.63 -5.41 -21.57
CA GLY A 1 -11.48 -3.94 -21.67
C GLY A 1 -10.98 -3.39 -20.35
N PRO A 2 -10.45 -2.15 -20.33
CA PRO A 2 -9.74 -1.58 -19.18
C PRO A 2 -10.55 -1.60 -17.88
N ALA A 3 -11.85 -1.25 -17.91
CA ALA A 3 -12.71 -1.29 -16.74
C ALA A 3 -12.81 -2.70 -16.10
N ARG A 4 -12.94 -3.76 -16.91
CA ARG A 4 -12.95 -5.15 -16.42
C ARG A 4 -11.63 -5.50 -15.73
N ASP A 5 -10.50 -5.12 -16.34
CA ASP A 5 -9.19 -5.41 -15.77
C ASP A 5 -8.93 -4.61 -14.49
N PHE A 6 -9.43 -3.37 -14.40
CA PHE A 6 -9.38 -2.55 -13.19
C PHE A 6 -10.12 -3.22 -12.02
N TRP A 7 -11.36 -3.64 -12.22
CA TRP A 7 -12.15 -4.29 -11.17
C TRP A 7 -11.61 -5.67 -10.81
N LEU A 8 -11.11 -6.43 -11.80
CA LEU A 8 -10.43 -7.70 -11.55
C LEU A 8 -9.18 -7.50 -10.68
N ALA A 9 -8.32 -6.53 -11.03
CA ALA A 9 -7.12 -6.22 -10.28
C ALA A 9 -7.47 -5.80 -8.84
N THR A 10 -8.45 -4.90 -8.67
CA THR A 10 -8.94 -4.45 -7.37
C THR A 10 -9.39 -5.62 -6.49
N ALA A 11 -10.24 -6.50 -7.04
CA ALA A 11 -10.72 -7.69 -6.33
C ALA A 11 -9.59 -8.65 -5.95
N LEU A 12 -8.61 -8.84 -6.84
CA LEU A 12 -7.41 -9.64 -6.57
C LEU A 12 -6.56 -9.03 -5.46
N GLY A 13 -6.41 -7.70 -5.42
CA GLY A 13 -5.70 -6.99 -4.36
C GLY A 13 -6.33 -7.23 -2.98
N TYR A 14 -7.65 -7.06 -2.85
CA TYR A 14 -8.35 -7.35 -1.59
C TYR A 14 -8.28 -8.83 -1.20
N ARG A 15 -8.41 -9.75 -2.16
CA ARG A 15 -8.27 -11.18 -1.88
C ARG A 15 -6.85 -11.56 -1.47
N ALA A 16 -5.83 -10.93 -2.06
CA ALA A 16 -4.44 -11.10 -1.65
C ALA A 16 -4.26 -10.67 -0.18
N ARG A 17 -4.78 -9.50 0.20
CA ARG A 17 -4.73 -9.02 1.59
C ARG A 17 -5.47 -9.93 2.56
N GLN A 18 -6.65 -10.40 2.18
CA GLN A 18 -7.43 -11.34 2.99
C GLN A 18 -6.67 -12.67 3.20
N ARG A 19 -6.00 -13.19 2.16
CA ARG A 19 -5.19 -14.41 2.25
C ARG A 19 -3.95 -14.22 3.12
N ASP A 20 -3.27 -13.09 2.99
CA ASP A 20 -2.14 -12.71 3.84
C ASP A 20 -2.53 -12.67 5.33
N LEU A 21 -3.66 -12.03 5.65
CA LEU A 21 -4.22 -12.00 7.01
C LEU A 21 -4.57 -13.39 7.58
N ARG A 22 -4.78 -14.39 6.72
CA ARG A 22 -5.08 -15.78 7.11
C ARG A 22 -3.87 -16.71 7.02
N GLY A 23 -2.67 -16.16 6.81
CA GLY A 23 -1.44 -16.96 6.70
C GLY A 23 -1.31 -17.74 5.39
N HIS A 24 -2.15 -17.46 4.39
CA HIS A 24 -2.09 -18.10 3.07
C HIS A 24 -1.14 -17.36 2.12
N SER A 25 0.13 -17.23 2.51
CA SER A 25 1.13 -16.38 1.84
C SER A 25 1.32 -16.69 0.36
N TRP A 26 1.27 -17.97 -0.04
CA TRP A 26 1.37 -18.37 -1.45
C TRP A 26 0.17 -17.88 -2.28
N GLY A 27 -1.04 -18.06 -1.76
CA GLY A 27 -2.26 -17.58 -2.41
C GLY A 27 -2.30 -16.06 -2.51
N ALA A 28 -1.81 -15.37 -1.47
CA ALA A 28 -1.66 -13.92 -1.48
C ALA A 28 -0.67 -13.46 -2.56
N ALA A 29 0.48 -14.11 -2.66
CA ALA A 29 1.48 -13.80 -3.68
C ALA A 29 0.97 -14.02 -5.11
N LYS A 30 0.25 -15.13 -5.35
CA LYS A 30 -0.37 -15.42 -6.65
C LYS A 30 -1.39 -14.34 -7.04
N ASP A 31 -2.25 -13.93 -6.12
CA ASP A 31 -3.22 -12.88 -6.37
C ASP A 31 -2.55 -11.51 -6.57
N GLY A 32 -1.52 -11.18 -5.78
CA GLY A 32 -0.77 -9.94 -5.94
C GLY A 32 -0.10 -9.84 -7.32
N LYS A 33 0.47 -10.95 -7.82
CA LYS A 33 1.02 -11.03 -9.18
C LYS A 33 -0.05 -10.81 -10.24
N ALA A 34 -1.19 -11.51 -10.11
CA ALA A 34 -2.29 -11.38 -11.06
C ALA A 34 -2.90 -9.97 -11.05
N MET A 35 -3.01 -9.33 -9.88
CA MET A 35 -3.39 -7.93 -9.73
C MET A 35 -2.41 -7.01 -10.48
N ARG A 36 -1.10 -7.14 -10.24
CA ARG A 36 -0.07 -6.35 -10.91
C ARG A 36 -0.19 -6.46 -12.44
N ASP A 37 -0.34 -7.67 -12.94
CA ASP A 37 -0.42 -7.93 -14.39
C ASP A 37 -1.71 -7.36 -14.98
N ALA A 38 -2.82 -7.37 -14.23
CA ALA A 38 -4.07 -6.75 -14.64
C ALA A 38 -3.99 -5.21 -14.65
N TYR A 39 -3.44 -4.59 -13.59
CA TYR A 39 -3.22 -3.14 -13.58
C TYR A 39 -2.22 -2.68 -14.66
N ALA A 40 -1.23 -3.50 -15.00
CA ALA A 40 -0.34 -3.20 -16.12
C ALA A 40 -1.11 -3.10 -17.45
N ARG A 41 -2.10 -3.97 -17.69
CA ARG A 41 -2.99 -3.86 -18.85
C ARG A 41 -3.89 -2.64 -18.81
N VAL A 42 -4.38 -2.25 -17.62
CA VAL A 42 -5.15 -1.01 -17.45
C VAL A 42 -4.29 0.20 -17.82
N LEU A 43 -3.10 0.31 -17.24
CA LEU A 43 -2.19 1.44 -17.48
C LEU A 43 -1.66 1.53 -18.91
N ALA A 44 -1.56 0.39 -19.61
CA ALA A 44 -1.23 0.37 -21.04
C ALA A 44 -2.34 0.96 -21.91
N ALA A 45 -3.60 0.85 -21.49
CA ALA A 45 -4.75 1.40 -22.20
C ALA A 45 -5.15 2.80 -21.71
N ASP A 46 -4.92 3.09 -20.43
CA ASP A 46 -5.21 4.35 -19.75
C ASP A 46 -4.13 4.65 -18.71
N SER A 47 -3.13 5.44 -19.11
CA SER A 47 -2.03 5.83 -18.24
C SER A 47 -2.43 6.78 -17.11
N SER A 48 -3.66 7.30 -17.13
CA SER A 48 -4.18 8.23 -16.13
C SER A 48 -4.84 7.54 -14.93
N CYS A 49 -4.93 6.20 -14.91
CA CYS A 49 -5.52 5.44 -13.81
C CYS A 49 -4.73 5.63 -12.49
N THR A 50 -5.06 6.68 -11.74
CA THR A 50 -4.36 6.97 -10.49
C THR A 50 -4.70 5.95 -9.40
N ASP A 51 -5.93 5.43 -9.40
CA ASP A 51 -6.37 4.41 -8.45
C ASP A 51 -5.58 3.11 -8.55
N CYS A 52 -5.05 2.79 -9.74
CA CYS A 52 -4.19 1.64 -9.97
C CYS A 52 -2.90 1.67 -9.12
N TYR A 53 -2.42 2.86 -8.75
CA TYR A 53 -1.18 3.01 -7.99
C TYR A 53 -1.27 2.56 -6.53
N LEU A 54 -2.47 2.44 -5.95
CA LEU A 54 -2.60 1.89 -4.60
C LEU A 54 -2.10 0.44 -4.55
N GLY A 55 -2.69 -0.44 -5.35
CA GLY A 55 -2.32 -1.86 -5.37
C GLY A 55 -0.89 -2.07 -5.84
N LEU A 56 -0.43 -1.32 -6.84
CA LEU A 56 0.97 -1.38 -7.30
C LEU A 56 1.94 -0.89 -6.23
N GLY A 57 1.58 0.16 -5.48
CA GLY A 57 2.39 0.70 -4.38
C GLY A 57 2.56 -0.31 -3.25
N VAL A 58 1.45 -0.93 -2.81
CA VAL A 58 1.46 -2.02 -1.82
C VAL A 58 2.30 -3.20 -2.30
N TYR A 59 2.16 -3.61 -3.55
CA TYR A 59 2.95 -4.70 -4.14
C TYR A 59 4.47 -4.40 -4.11
N GLN A 60 4.86 -3.20 -4.56
CA GLN A 60 6.27 -2.77 -4.58
C GLN A 60 6.85 -2.67 -3.16
N TYR A 61 6.11 -2.06 -2.24
CA TYR A 61 6.53 -1.89 -0.85
C TYR A 61 6.64 -3.25 -0.14
N GLY A 62 5.64 -4.12 -0.28
CA GLY A 62 5.61 -5.45 0.31
C GLY A 62 6.79 -6.32 -0.13
N LEU A 63 7.09 -6.35 -1.43
CA LEU A 63 8.25 -7.09 -1.93
C LEU A 63 9.58 -6.51 -1.47
N ALA A 64 9.67 -5.18 -1.31
CA ALA A 64 10.90 -4.53 -0.83
C ALA A 64 11.18 -4.86 0.64
N ARG A 65 10.13 -4.99 1.44
CA ARG A 65 10.20 -5.21 2.90
C ARG A 65 9.97 -6.65 3.32
N ALA A 66 9.81 -7.56 2.37
CA ALA A 66 9.85 -8.99 2.62
C ALA A 66 11.22 -9.41 3.19
N SER A 67 11.23 -10.47 4.02
CA SER A 67 12.46 -11.03 4.56
C SER A 67 13.44 -11.42 3.45
N ALA A 68 14.74 -11.51 3.76
CA ALA A 68 15.75 -11.87 2.75
C ALA A 68 15.42 -13.21 2.05
N LEU A 69 14.99 -14.21 2.83
CA LEU A 69 14.55 -15.51 2.32
C LEU A 69 13.29 -15.37 1.43
N ALA A 70 12.29 -14.60 1.85
CA ALA A 70 11.09 -14.37 1.05
C ALA A 70 11.38 -13.61 -0.26
N ARG A 71 12.31 -12.64 -0.26
CA ARG A 71 12.75 -11.93 -1.46
C ARG A 71 13.45 -12.84 -2.46
N LEU A 72 14.26 -13.80 -1.99
CA LEU A 72 14.90 -14.79 -2.86
C LEU A 72 13.84 -15.68 -3.53
N VAL A 73 12.91 -16.22 -2.75
CA VAL A 73 11.81 -17.04 -3.29
C VAL A 73 10.96 -16.24 -4.28
N ALA A 74 10.65 -14.97 -3.96
CA ALA A 74 9.89 -14.09 -4.84
C ALA A 74 10.54 -13.89 -6.22
N LYS A 75 11.87 -13.80 -6.28
CA LYS A 75 12.61 -13.75 -7.55
C LYS A 75 12.47 -15.06 -8.33
N ILE A 76 12.64 -16.21 -7.67
CA ILE A 76 12.57 -17.53 -8.30
C ILE A 76 11.18 -17.77 -8.92
N VAL A 77 10.11 -17.35 -8.24
CA VAL A 77 8.72 -17.57 -8.70
C VAL A 77 8.17 -16.44 -9.59
N GLY A 78 9.03 -15.50 -10.00
CA GLY A 78 8.69 -14.44 -10.95
C GLY A 78 7.79 -13.33 -10.40
N LEU A 79 7.82 -13.07 -9.09
CA LEU A 79 7.17 -11.90 -8.48
C LEU A 79 8.00 -10.62 -8.71
N GLY A 80 9.30 -10.77 -8.94
CA GLY A 80 10.25 -9.68 -9.16
C GLY A 80 10.86 -9.15 -7.86
N SER A 81 11.51 -7.99 -7.93
CA SER A 81 11.99 -7.23 -6.77
C SER A 81 11.08 -6.04 -6.48
N GLY A 82 10.88 -5.75 -5.20
CA GLY A 82 10.19 -4.54 -4.77
C GLY A 82 11.14 -3.35 -4.65
N ASN A 83 10.58 -2.15 -4.69
CA ASN A 83 11.26 -0.91 -4.30
C ASN A 83 10.34 -0.15 -3.34
N ALA A 84 10.81 0.06 -2.10
CA ALA A 84 10.01 0.68 -1.05
C ALA A 84 9.71 2.16 -1.32
N GLU A 85 10.70 2.90 -1.81
CA GLU A 85 10.56 4.32 -2.16
C GLU A 85 9.53 4.50 -3.28
N ARG A 86 9.64 3.70 -4.35
CA ARG A 86 8.65 3.68 -5.44
C ARG A 86 7.28 3.25 -4.94
N GLY A 87 7.22 2.29 -4.03
CA GLY A 87 5.97 1.86 -3.40
C GLY A 87 5.29 3.00 -2.65
N ILE A 88 6.06 3.74 -1.83
CA ILE A 88 5.57 4.91 -1.08
C ILE A 88 5.13 6.03 -2.02
N ALA A 89 5.89 6.30 -3.08
CA ALA A 89 5.53 7.30 -4.09
C ALA A 89 4.18 6.95 -4.76
N TYR A 90 3.96 5.67 -5.10
CA TYR A 90 2.69 5.21 -5.68
C TYR A 90 1.52 5.32 -4.69
N MET A 91 1.73 4.95 -3.41
CA MET A 91 0.70 5.11 -2.37
C MET A 91 0.37 6.59 -2.14
N ARG A 92 1.37 7.47 -2.16
CA ARG A 92 1.19 8.92 -2.07
C ARG A 92 0.39 9.46 -3.25
N ARG A 93 0.70 9.04 -4.47
CA ARG A 93 -0.07 9.40 -5.66
C ARG A 93 -1.53 8.97 -5.54
N ALA A 94 -1.80 7.73 -5.12
CA ALA A 94 -3.17 7.28 -4.89
C ALA A 94 -3.88 8.08 -3.79
N ALA A 95 -3.18 8.43 -2.70
CA ALA A 95 -3.72 9.21 -1.59
C ALA A 95 -4.08 10.67 -1.96
N THR A 96 -3.41 11.25 -2.95
CA THR A 96 -3.63 12.64 -3.38
C THR A 96 -4.55 12.74 -4.59
N GLU A 97 -4.28 11.94 -5.62
CA GLU A 97 -4.88 12.05 -6.95
C GLU A 97 -5.93 10.96 -7.23
N GLY A 98 -6.02 9.91 -6.41
CA GLY A 98 -6.96 8.81 -6.63
C GLY A 98 -8.40 9.28 -6.44
N ASP A 99 -9.36 8.72 -7.18
CA ASP A 99 -10.78 9.03 -7.01
C ASP A 99 -11.43 8.02 -6.07
N LEU A 100 -11.21 6.73 -6.33
CA LEU A 100 -11.75 5.64 -5.53
C LEU A 100 -10.80 5.25 -4.39
N ALA A 101 -9.50 5.25 -4.67
CA ALA A 101 -8.47 4.74 -3.78
C ALA A 101 -7.94 5.81 -2.81
N ARG A 102 -8.43 7.06 -2.86
CA ARG A 102 -7.89 8.19 -2.06
C ARG A 102 -7.78 7.90 -0.58
N VAL A 103 -8.89 7.45 0.01
CA VAL A 103 -9.01 7.20 1.45
C VAL A 103 -8.13 6.03 1.88
N GLU A 104 -8.18 4.92 1.12
CA GLU A 104 -7.38 3.74 1.40
C GLU A 104 -5.88 4.04 1.18
N GLY A 105 -5.54 4.79 0.14
CA GLY A 105 -4.19 5.26 -0.16
C GLY A 105 -3.59 6.05 0.98
N GLY A 106 -4.33 7.01 1.53
CA GLY A 106 -3.87 7.78 2.69
C GLY A 106 -3.62 6.88 3.91
N TRP A 107 -4.57 6.00 4.23
CA TRP A 107 -4.42 5.09 5.36
C TRP A 107 -3.20 4.16 5.22
N VAL A 108 -3.06 3.54 4.03
CA VAL A 108 -1.97 2.61 3.73
C VAL A 108 -0.62 3.33 3.68
N LEU A 109 -0.57 4.55 3.12
CA LEU A 109 0.63 5.40 3.12
C LEU A 109 1.08 5.69 4.55
N ALA A 110 0.19 6.18 5.40
CA ALA A 110 0.52 6.48 6.80
C ALA A 110 1.08 5.25 7.52
N ALA A 111 0.47 4.08 7.32
CA ALA A 111 0.95 2.83 7.90
C ALA A 111 2.33 2.42 7.35
N ALA A 112 2.63 2.69 6.07
CA ALA A 112 3.97 2.45 5.51
C ALA A 112 5.01 3.40 6.13
N LEU A 113 4.69 4.70 6.24
CA LEU A 113 5.57 5.72 6.82
C LEU A 113 5.94 5.42 8.28
N VAL A 114 4.98 4.98 9.10
CA VAL A 114 5.27 4.56 10.50
C VAL A 114 6.22 3.37 10.53
N ARG A 115 6.05 2.40 9.64
CA ARG A 115 6.96 1.24 9.52
C ARG A 115 8.35 1.65 9.06
N GLU A 116 8.47 2.68 8.25
CA GLU A 116 9.76 3.24 7.83
C GLU A 116 10.44 4.04 8.94
N ALA A 117 9.69 4.84 9.68
CA ALA A 117 10.19 5.58 10.84
C ALA A 117 10.80 4.67 11.91
N ALA A 118 10.28 3.45 12.07
CA ALA A 118 10.85 2.45 12.96
C ALA A 118 12.20 1.89 12.48
N ARG A 119 12.48 1.93 11.17
CA ARG A 119 13.68 1.35 10.55
C ARG A 119 14.81 2.35 10.36
N ASP A 120 14.50 3.63 10.20
CA ASP A 120 15.48 4.69 9.96
C ASP A 120 15.38 5.76 11.06
N PRO A 121 16.28 5.72 12.07
CA PRO A 121 16.31 6.73 13.13
C PRO A 121 16.55 8.15 12.63
N ALA A 122 17.28 8.33 11.54
CA ALA A 122 17.60 9.65 11.00
C ALA A 122 16.38 10.31 10.35
N GLN A 123 15.53 9.51 9.69
CA GLN A 123 14.31 10.00 9.03
C GLN A 123 13.05 9.89 9.92
N ARG A 124 13.15 9.24 11.10
CA ARG A 124 12.03 8.93 11.99
C ARG A 124 11.08 10.09 12.22
N ALA A 125 11.60 11.23 12.64
CA ALA A 125 10.77 12.38 12.99
C ALA A 125 10.02 12.95 11.79
N ALA A 126 10.65 12.99 10.61
CA ALA A 126 10.01 13.44 9.37
C ALA A 126 8.91 12.47 8.93
N LEU A 127 9.20 11.17 8.90
CA LEU A 127 8.25 10.13 8.51
C LEU A 127 7.06 10.04 9.47
N GLN A 128 7.27 10.23 10.78
CA GLN A 128 6.19 10.28 11.76
C GLN A 128 5.29 11.51 11.57
N ARG A 129 5.87 12.67 11.23
CA ARG A 129 5.08 13.86 10.90
C ARG A 129 4.23 13.62 9.65
N ASP A 130 4.84 13.15 8.55
CA ASP A 130 4.10 12.84 7.32
C ASP A 130 2.95 11.85 7.57
N ALA A 131 3.19 10.81 8.39
CA ALA A 131 2.16 9.84 8.74
C ALA A 131 1.02 10.47 9.56
N ARG A 132 1.36 11.31 10.55
CA ARG A 132 0.38 12.04 11.35
C ARG A 132 -0.48 12.95 10.49
N ASP A 133 0.13 13.71 9.58
CA ASP A 133 -0.59 14.64 8.72
C ASP A 133 -1.59 13.92 7.82
N GLU A 134 -1.22 12.76 7.29
CA GLU A 134 -2.10 11.92 6.49
C GLU A 134 -3.31 11.42 7.31
N VAL A 135 -3.06 10.88 8.51
CA VAL A 135 -4.14 10.35 9.36
C VAL A 135 -4.99 11.47 9.94
N ALA A 136 -4.42 12.63 10.25
CA ALA A 136 -5.17 13.80 10.73
C ALA A 136 -6.17 14.29 9.67
N ARG A 137 -5.77 14.33 8.39
CA ARG A 137 -6.69 14.64 7.28
C ARG A 137 -7.83 13.63 7.20
N LEU A 138 -7.54 12.33 7.33
CA LEU A 138 -8.55 11.29 7.31
C LEU A 138 -9.50 11.36 8.52
N ALA A 139 -8.96 11.58 9.73
CA ALA A 139 -9.73 11.71 10.96
C ALA A 139 -10.63 12.96 10.95
N SER A 140 -10.15 14.07 10.39
CA SER A 140 -10.96 15.29 10.21
C SER A 140 -12.10 15.07 9.23
N ARG A 141 -11.85 14.40 8.10
CA ARG A 141 -12.87 14.09 7.10
C ARG A 141 -13.88 13.04 7.57
N TYR A 142 -13.45 12.10 8.39
CA TYR A 142 -14.28 10.98 8.89
C TYR A 142 -14.21 10.91 10.43
N PRO A 143 -14.79 11.89 11.15
CA PRO A 143 -14.63 12.02 12.59
C PRO A 143 -15.17 10.80 13.37
N GLY A 144 -16.22 10.15 12.85
CA GLY A 144 -16.81 8.95 13.44
C GLY A 144 -16.07 7.64 13.15
N ASN A 145 -14.96 7.65 12.39
CA ASN A 145 -14.22 6.42 12.07
C ASN A 145 -13.22 6.08 13.19
N PRO A 146 -13.45 5.01 13.99
CA PRO A 146 -12.61 4.68 15.12
C PRO A 146 -11.19 4.25 14.72
N VAL A 147 -11.01 3.75 13.49
CA VAL A 147 -9.70 3.31 12.98
C VAL A 147 -8.78 4.51 12.79
N PHE A 148 -9.27 5.60 12.19
CA PHE A 148 -8.48 6.82 11.98
C PHE A 148 -8.23 7.54 13.30
N GLN A 149 -9.21 7.59 14.20
CA GLN A 149 -9.05 8.18 15.52
C GLN A 149 -8.01 7.42 16.36
N ARG A 150 -8.05 6.09 16.33
CA ARG A 150 -7.05 5.28 17.03
C ARG A 150 -5.66 5.50 16.44
N PHE A 151 -5.53 5.46 15.12
CA PHE A 151 -4.21 5.64 14.50
C PHE A 151 -3.65 7.04 14.75
N LEU A 152 -4.49 8.08 14.77
CA LEU A 152 -4.02 9.42 15.12
C LEU A 152 -3.43 9.47 16.53
N ARG A 153 -4.08 8.84 17.51
CA ARG A 153 -3.56 8.74 18.89
C ARG A 153 -2.23 7.98 18.95
N GLU A 154 -2.18 6.80 18.34
CA GLU A 154 -0.97 5.97 18.29
C GLU A 154 0.19 6.66 17.55
N ALA A 155 -0.12 7.47 16.53
CA ALA A 155 0.89 8.24 15.83
C ALA A 155 1.38 9.42 16.69
N VAL A 156 0.54 10.01 17.53
CA VAL A 156 0.84 11.17 18.39
C VAL A 156 1.63 10.79 19.65
N GLU A 157 1.35 9.65 20.27
CA GLU A 157 2.04 9.22 21.50
C GLU A 157 3.33 8.45 21.17
N PRO A 158 4.50 8.83 21.74
CA PRO A 158 5.63 7.91 21.77
C PRO A 158 5.24 6.70 22.61
N VAL A 159 5.41 5.49 22.07
CA VAL A 159 5.27 4.27 22.87
C VAL A 159 6.25 4.40 24.06
N PRO A 160 5.78 4.22 25.30
CA PRO A 160 6.62 4.34 26.49
C PRO A 160 7.79 3.35 26.48
#